data_AF-A0A8T8HY31-F1
#
_entry.id   AF-A0A8T8HY31-F1
#
_cell.length_a   1.000
_cell.length_b   1.000
_cell.length_c   1.000
_cell.angle_alpha   90.00
_cell.angle_beta   90.00
_cell.angle_gamma   90.00
#
_symmetry.space_group_name_H-M   'P 1'
#
loop_
_entity.id
_entity.type
_entity.pdbx_description
1 polymer ?
#
loop_
_entity_poly.entity_id
_entity_poly.type
_entity_poly.pdbx_seq_one_letter_code
_entity_poly.pdbx_strand_id
1 'polypeptide(L)'
;TWLSHSLRRTCRCAHWSRWSQEHQVGNRPIALDGFPLIGSGGMAGLWLLTGTYRDGVHLSPLLAQEMADRILGEPGSVDLDRFTPLRKPLQEWTRDRIVNDTVEHWIGIGYEQDWQIPVDWHQWIETDLRPATERGVEDIDPEFTPPAELVFLSRMDPEALKLLREYYARTREVW
;
A
#
# COMPACT_ATOMS: atom_id res chain seq x y z
N THR A 1 -19.31 10.58 5.42
CA THR A 1 -19.63 10.69 6.87
C THR A 1 -18.61 10.00 7.77
N TRP A 2 -17.78 9.08 7.27
CA TRP A 2 -16.63 8.51 7.98
C TRP A 2 -15.32 9.33 7.85
N LEU A 3 -15.04 9.86 6.66
CA LEU A 3 -13.89 10.74 6.40
C LEU A 3 -13.88 12.02 7.28
N SER A 4 -15.06 12.56 7.62
CA SER A 4 -15.16 13.76 8.47
C SER A 4 -14.98 13.48 9.96
N HIS A 5 -15.11 12.22 10.40
CA HIS A 5 -14.90 11.84 11.79
C HIS A 5 -13.44 11.49 12.10
N SER A 6 -12.71 10.88 11.16
CA SER A 6 -11.29 10.56 11.38
C SER A 6 -10.42 11.82 11.42
N LEU A 7 -10.71 12.81 10.56
CA LEU A 7 -10.02 14.11 10.51
C LEU A 7 -10.05 14.89 11.83
N ARG A 8 -11.08 14.71 12.67
CA ARG A 8 -11.17 15.40 13.98
C ARG A 8 -10.27 14.80 15.05
N ARG A 9 -9.73 13.59 14.86
CA ARG A 9 -8.87 12.93 15.87
C ARG A 9 -7.38 13.20 15.65
N THR A 10 -6.92 13.36 14.41
CA THR A 10 -5.49 13.62 14.11
C THR A 10 -5.06 15.04 14.53
N CYS A 11 -5.96 16.03 14.52
CA CYS A 11 -5.63 17.42 14.83
C CYS A 11 -5.66 17.78 16.34
N ARG A 12 -5.24 16.87 17.23
CA ARG A 12 -5.19 17.16 18.68
C ARG A 12 -3.77 17.36 19.24
N CYS A 13 -2.79 17.70 18.40
CA CYS A 13 -1.56 18.35 18.83
C CYS A 13 -1.80 19.87 19.00
N ALA A 14 -2.13 20.29 20.22
CA ALA A 14 -2.59 21.64 20.58
C ALA A 14 -1.53 22.76 20.52
N HIS A 15 -0.53 22.68 19.65
CA HIS A 15 0.52 23.71 19.53
C HIS A 15 0.66 24.35 18.14
N TRP A 16 0.08 23.76 17.09
CA TRP A 16 0.29 24.19 15.70
C TRP A 16 -0.83 25.05 15.09
N SER A 17 -1.78 25.53 15.89
CA SER A 17 -3.07 26.02 15.38
C SER A 17 -3.07 27.43 14.77
N ARG A 18 -1.93 28.01 14.37
CA ARG A 18 -1.88 29.41 13.91
C ARG A 18 -1.39 29.66 12.48
N TRP A 19 -0.95 28.64 11.72
CA TRP A 19 -0.32 28.89 10.41
C TRP A 19 -0.68 27.95 9.25
N SER A 20 -1.53 26.94 9.42
CA SER A 20 -1.96 26.10 8.29
C SER A 20 -3.33 26.55 7.76
N GLN A 21 -3.32 27.20 6.59
CA GLN A 21 -4.51 27.84 6.01
C GLN A 21 -5.27 26.96 5.00
N GLU A 22 -4.70 25.84 4.53
CA GLU A 22 -5.40 24.96 3.58
C GLU A 22 -4.91 23.51 3.71
N HIS A 23 -5.87 22.57 3.69
CA HIS A 23 -5.60 21.14 3.74
C HIS A 23 -5.96 20.53 2.39
N GLN A 24 -4.98 19.94 1.72
CA GLN A 24 -5.20 19.24 0.45
C GLN A 24 -5.36 17.74 0.70
N VAL A 25 -6.44 17.17 0.15
CA VAL A 25 -6.72 15.73 0.23
C VAL A 25 -6.61 15.14 -1.17
N GLY A 26 -5.73 14.16 -1.34
CA GLY A 26 -5.54 13.44 -2.60
C GLY A 26 -5.76 11.95 -2.42
N ASN A 27 -6.38 11.31 -3.41
CA ASN A 27 -6.48 9.86 -3.47
C ASN A 27 -5.21 9.27 -4.10
N ARG A 28 -4.63 8.25 -3.47
CA ARG A 28 -3.41 7.57 -3.94
C ARG A 28 -3.71 6.09 -4.11
N PRO A 29 -4.25 5.67 -5.28
CA PRO A 29 -4.58 4.28 -5.51
C PRO A 29 -3.33 3.40 -5.43
N ILE A 30 -3.48 2.24 -4.81
CA ILE A 30 -2.47 1.18 -4.70
C ILE A 30 -3.16 -0.15 -5.06
N ALA A 31 -2.47 -1.02 -5.80
CA ALA A 31 -2.97 -2.37 -6.05
C ALA A 31 -2.82 -3.23 -4.79
N LEU A 32 -3.59 -4.32 -4.69
CA LEU A 32 -3.59 -5.18 -3.50
C LEU A 32 -2.29 -5.97 -3.28
N ASP A 33 -1.43 -6.03 -4.29
CA ASP A 33 -0.06 -6.56 -4.18
C ASP A 33 1.02 -5.47 -4.07
N GLY A 34 0.63 -4.19 -4.04
CA GLY A 34 1.54 -3.06 -3.86
C GLY A 34 2.26 -2.57 -5.10
N PHE A 35 2.06 -3.19 -6.27
CA PHE A 35 2.76 -2.82 -7.49
C PHE A 35 1.84 -2.08 -8.47
N PRO A 36 2.38 -1.20 -9.33
CA PRO A 36 1.56 -0.50 -10.30
C PRO A 36 0.95 -1.49 -11.32
N LEU A 37 -0.15 -1.07 -11.93
CA LEU A 37 -0.84 -1.79 -13.01
C LEU A 37 -0.67 -0.98 -14.29
N ILE A 38 0.22 -1.45 -15.16
CA ILE A 38 0.70 -0.74 -16.35
C ILE A 38 0.63 -1.66 -17.56
N GLY A 39 -0.11 -1.26 -18.60
CA GLY A 39 -0.19 -2.00 -19.86
C GLY A 39 -1.62 -2.39 -20.26
N SER A 40 -1.76 -3.41 -21.11
CA SER A 40 -3.06 -3.83 -21.65
C SER A 40 -3.95 -4.46 -20.58
N GLY A 41 -5.22 -4.07 -20.54
CA GLY A 41 -6.23 -4.60 -19.63
C GLY A 41 -6.88 -5.91 -20.07
N GLY A 42 -6.36 -6.56 -21.12
CA GLY A 42 -6.91 -7.81 -21.68
C GLY A 42 -8.14 -7.64 -22.58
N MET A 43 -8.62 -6.42 -22.76
CA MET A 43 -9.63 -6.06 -23.76
C MET A 43 -8.99 -5.22 -24.86
N ALA A 44 -9.41 -5.43 -26.11
CA ALA A 44 -8.93 -4.67 -27.24
C ALA A 44 -9.14 -3.16 -27.02
N GLY A 45 -8.05 -2.39 -27.12
CA GLY A 45 -8.06 -0.94 -26.92
C GLY A 45 -8.09 -0.47 -25.45
N LEU A 46 -8.16 -1.37 -24.47
CA LEU A 46 -8.10 -1.01 -23.05
C LEU A 46 -6.65 -1.02 -22.53
N TRP A 47 -6.22 0.13 -22.01
CA TRP A 47 -4.91 0.33 -21.41
C TRP A 47 -5.05 0.92 -20.01
N LEU A 48 -4.19 0.47 -19.09
CA LEU A 48 -4.16 0.93 -17.71
C LEU A 48 -2.79 1.53 -17.39
N LEU A 49 -2.81 2.62 -16.63
CA LEU A 49 -1.67 3.23 -15.95
C LEU A 49 -2.18 3.72 -14.60
N THR A 50 -2.10 2.87 -13.58
CA THR A 50 -2.61 3.17 -12.24
C THR A 50 -1.77 2.47 -11.17
N GLY A 51 -2.06 2.75 -9.89
CA GLY A 51 -1.38 2.09 -8.78
C GLY A 51 0.06 2.58 -8.54
N THR A 52 0.45 3.73 -9.09
CA THR A 52 1.78 4.35 -8.87
C THR A 52 1.93 4.98 -7.49
N TYR A 53 0.90 4.89 -6.63
CA TYR A 53 0.88 5.35 -5.25
C TYR A 53 1.50 6.75 -5.02
N ARG A 54 2.65 6.85 -4.33
CA ARG A 54 3.33 8.11 -4.00
C ARG A 54 4.27 8.62 -5.10
N ASP A 55 4.60 7.77 -6.07
CA ASP A 55 5.67 8.03 -7.04
C ASP A 55 5.16 8.52 -8.39
N GLY A 56 3.84 8.63 -8.57
CA GLY A 56 3.22 8.99 -9.85
C GLY A 56 3.74 10.29 -10.46
N VAL A 57 4.04 11.31 -9.66
CA VAL A 57 4.59 12.59 -10.16
C VAL A 57 5.98 12.38 -10.76
N HIS A 58 6.86 11.68 -10.06
CA HIS A 58 8.23 11.42 -10.50
C HIS A 58 8.29 10.49 -11.71
N LEU A 59 7.40 9.50 -11.76
CA LEU A 59 7.37 8.51 -12.84
C LEU A 59 6.62 9.00 -14.08
N SER A 60 5.83 10.08 -13.98
CA SER A 60 4.94 10.51 -15.06
C SER A 60 5.61 10.77 -16.41
N PRO A 61 6.81 11.39 -16.52
CA PRO A 61 7.40 11.65 -17.84
C PRO A 61 7.82 10.37 -18.55
N LEU A 62 8.44 9.44 -17.81
CA LEU A 62 8.86 8.13 -18.34
C LEU A 62 7.63 7.31 -18.74
N LEU A 63 6.67 7.16 -17.82
CA LEU A 63 5.49 6.31 -18.05
C LEU A 63 4.57 6.86 -19.15
N ALA A 64 4.52 8.19 -19.35
CA ALA A 64 3.75 8.77 -20.45
C ALA A 64 4.31 8.37 -21.82
N GLN A 65 5.63 8.44 -22.00
CA GLN A 65 6.27 8.03 -23.25
C GLN A 65 6.11 6.52 -23.48
N GLU A 66 6.42 5.71 -22.45
CA GLU A 66 6.28 4.24 -22.53
C GLU A 66 4.86 3.80 -22.88
N MET A 67 3.85 4.44 -22.31
CA MET A 67 2.45 4.12 -22.63
C MET A 67 2.08 4.57 -24.04
N ALA A 68 2.57 5.73 -24.51
CA ALA A 68 2.32 6.18 -25.88
C ALA A 68 2.90 5.19 -26.91
N ASP A 69 4.16 4.79 -26.73
CA ASP A 69 4.85 3.86 -27.63
C ASP A 69 4.10 2.51 -27.66
N ARG A 70 3.78 1.97 -26.48
CA ARG A 70 3.02 0.71 -26.35
C ARG A 70 1.64 0.77 -27.00
N ILE A 71 0.93 1.89 -26.88
CA ILE A 71 -0.39 2.09 -27.50
C ILE A 71 -0.28 2.15 -29.02
N LEU A 72 0.79 2.74 -29.56
CA LEU A 72 1.05 2.85 -30.99
C LEU A 72 1.67 1.57 -31.59
N GLY A 73 2.02 0.59 -30.77
CA GLY A 73 2.71 -0.64 -31.21
C GLY A 73 4.20 -0.43 -31.48
N GLU A 74 4.77 0.65 -30.94
CA GLU A 74 6.18 0.98 -31.01
C GLU A 74 6.95 0.32 -29.85
N PRO A 75 8.26 0.03 -30.01
CA PRO A 75 9.06 -0.55 -28.94
C PRO A 75 9.29 0.47 -27.82
N GLY A 76 8.93 0.10 -26.58
CA GLY A 76 9.25 0.89 -25.39
C GLY A 76 10.74 0.84 -25.02
N SER A 77 11.19 1.79 -24.20
CA SER A 77 12.58 1.88 -23.73
C SER A 77 12.84 1.07 -22.45
N VAL A 78 11.78 0.69 -21.72
CA VAL A 78 11.86 -0.12 -20.50
C VAL A 78 10.90 -1.31 -20.50
N ASP A 79 11.33 -2.40 -19.87
CA ASP A 79 10.49 -3.57 -19.65
C ASP A 79 9.52 -3.32 -18.48
N LEU A 80 8.24 -3.18 -18.81
CA LEU A 80 7.13 -3.02 -17.87
C LEU A 80 6.19 -4.23 -17.86
N ASP A 81 6.53 -5.32 -18.54
CA ASP A 81 5.61 -6.42 -18.79
C ASP A 81 5.23 -7.15 -17.48
N ARG A 82 6.13 -7.14 -16.50
CA ARG A 82 5.87 -7.62 -15.14
C ARG A 82 4.76 -6.86 -14.41
N PHE A 83 4.44 -5.64 -14.84
CA PHE A 83 3.40 -4.78 -14.24
C PHE A 83 2.08 -4.82 -15.00
N THR A 84 1.95 -5.70 -16.00
CA THR A 84 0.68 -5.88 -16.73
C THR A 84 -0.49 -6.11 -15.77
N PRO A 85 -1.68 -5.51 -16.02
CA PRO A 85 -2.82 -5.66 -15.12
C PRO A 85 -3.26 -7.11 -14.89
N LEU A 86 -3.10 -7.98 -15.90
CA LEU A 86 -3.46 -9.39 -15.85
C LEU A 86 -2.26 -10.25 -15.48
N ARG A 87 -1.97 -10.34 -14.18
CA ARG A 87 -0.82 -11.09 -13.64
C ARG A 87 -1.15 -11.79 -12.32
N LYS A 88 -0.30 -12.74 -11.92
CA LYS A 88 -0.27 -13.24 -10.55
C LYS A 88 0.21 -12.11 -9.60
N PRO A 89 -0.24 -12.08 -8.33
CA PRO A 89 0.30 -11.17 -7.33
C PRO A 89 1.83 -11.24 -7.30
N LEU A 90 2.47 -10.08 -7.29
CA LEU A 90 3.91 -10.01 -7.15
C LEU A 90 4.30 -10.12 -5.67
N GLN A 91 5.26 -10.99 -5.37
CA GLN A 91 5.81 -11.22 -4.04
C GLN A 91 7.33 -11.01 -4.07
N GLU A 92 7.76 -9.75 -4.13
CA GLU A 92 9.19 -9.40 -4.19
C GLU A 92 9.90 -9.60 -2.84
N TRP A 93 9.17 -9.44 -1.73
CA TRP A 93 9.72 -9.53 -0.39
C TRP A 93 9.25 -10.77 0.36
N THR A 94 10.13 -11.30 1.21
CA THR A 94 9.80 -12.40 2.11
C THR A 94 8.79 -11.95 3.18
N ARG A 95 7.99 -12.90 3.67
CA ARG A 95 7.04 -12.66 4.77
C ARG A 95 7.73 -12.03 5.99
N ASP A 96 8.87 -12.59 6.40
CA ASP A 96 9.64 -12.08 7.55
C ASP A 96 10.07 -10.62 7.36
N ARG A 97 10.52 -10.26 6.14
CA ARG A 97 10.86 -8.87 5.83
C ARG A 97 9.63 -7.98 5.92
N ILE A 98 8.50 -8.38 5.35
CA ILE A 98 7.27 -7.59 5.41
C ILE A 98 6.80 -7.40 6.86
N VAL A 99 6.89 -8.44 7.69
CA VAL A 99 6.58 -8.35 9.12
C VAL A 99 7.50 -7.33 9.81
N ASN A 100 8.81 -7.40 9.55
CA ASN A 100 9.78 -6.42 10.07
C ASN A 100 9.42 -4.99 9.65
N ASP A 101 9.23 -4.76 8.35
CA ASP A 101 8.91 -3.45 7.78
C ASP A 101 7.59 -2.92 8.37
N THR A 102 6.59 -3.79 8.57
CA THR A 102 5.31 -3.41 9.19
C THR A 102 5.48 -2.96 10.64
N VAL A 103 6.27 -3.69 11.43
CA VAL A 103 6.56 -3.36 12.83
C VAL A 103 7.33 -2.04 12.92
N GLU A 104 8.37 -1.88 12.10
CA GLU A 104 9.17 -0.65 12.03
C GLU A 104 8.30 0.55 11.65
N HIS A 105 7.47 0.42 10.61
CA HIS A 105 6.53 1.47 10.20
C HIS A 105 5.51 1.81 11.29
N TRP A 106 4.99 0.84 12.05
CA TRP A 106 4.10 1.08 13.19
C TRP A 106 4.77 1.90 14.29
N ILE A 107 5.98 1.51 14.69
CA ILE A 107 6.75 2.23 15.70
C ILE A 107 7.09 3.63 15.19
N GLY A 108 7.44 3.77 13.90
CA GLY A 108 7.63 5.04 13.21
C GLY A 108 6.42 5.97 13.33
N ILE A 109 5.21 5.46 13.10
CA ILE A 109 3.97 6.24 13.30
C ILE A 109 3.84 6.72 14.75
N GLY A 110 4.27 5.91 15.73
CA GLY A 110 4.29 6.33 17.12
C GLY A 110 5.13 7.58 17.36
N TYR A 111 6.31 7.65 16.74
CA TYR A 111 7.15 8.85 16.77
C TYR A 111 6.51 10.02 16.00
N GLU A 112 5.93 9.77 14.82
CA GLU A 112 5.26 10.81 14.02
C GLU A 112 4.03 11.43 14.71
N GLN A 113 3.38 10.66 15.58
CA GLN A 113 2.17 11.06 16.31
C GLN A 113 2.47 11.44 17.78
N ASP A 114 3.73 11.76 18.10
CA ASP A 114 4.18 12.23 19.42
C ASP A 114 3.73 11.32 20.58
N TRP A 115 3.76 10.00 20.42
CA TRP A 115 3.37 9.06 21.47
C TRP A 115 4.16 9.32 22.77
N GLN A 116 3.44 9.61 23.85
CA GLN A 116 4.03 9.79 25.18
C GLN A 116 4.04 8.44 25.90
N ILE A 117 5.12 7.68 25.72
CA ILE A 117 5.32 6.37 26.34
C ILE A 117 6.35 6.46 27.48
N PRO A 118 6.16 5.72 28.59
CA PRO A 118 7.20 5.59 29.62
C PRO A 118 8.50 5.02 29.05
N VAL A 119 9.62 5.27 29.75
CA VAL A 119 10.95 4.75 29.38
C VAL A 119 10.89 3.23 29.25
N ASP A 120 11.60 2.69 28.25
CA ASP A 120 11.68 1.27 27.87
C ASP A 120 10.41 0.63 27.28
N TRP A 121 9.25 1.29 27.29
CA TRP A 121 8.01 0.72 26.73
C TRP A 121 8.04 0.50 25.22
N HIS A 122 8.92 1.20 24.49
CA HIS A 122 9.10 0.99 23.06
C HIS A 122 9.55 -0.45 22.74
N GLN A 123 10.46 -1.02 23.53
CA GLN A 123 10.94 -2.40 23.36
C GLN A 123 9.84 -3.42 23.67
N TRP A 124 9.03 -3.16 24.69
CA TRP A 124 7.89 -4.02 25.04
C TRP A 124 6.81 -3.99 23.96
N ILE A 125 6.47 -2.80 23.45
CA ILE A 125 5.51 -2.64 22.37
C ILE A 125 6.00 -3.37 21.12
N GLU A 126 7.27 -3.22 20.74
CA GLU A 126 7.84 -3.91 19.59
C GLU A 126 7.81 -5.44 19.76
N THR A 127 8.18 -5.91 20.95
CA THR A 127 8.18 -7.34 21.31
C THR A 127 6.79 -7.96 21.20
N ASP A 128 5.75 -7.25 21.63
CA ASP A 128 4.36 -7.73 21.56
C ASP A 128 3.73 -7.54 20.17
N LEU A 129 4.15 -6.50 19.45
CA LEU A 129 3.61 -6.17 18.14
C LEU A 129 4.00 -7.20 17.09
N ARG A 130 5.26 -7.66 17.10
CA ARG A 130 5.77 -8.63 16.13
C ARG A 130 4.95 -9.92 16.08
N PRO A 131 4.75 -10.68 17.18
CA PRO A 131 3.93 -11.88 17.17
C PRO A 131 2.49 -11.62 16.73
N ALA A 132 1.94 -10.45 17.05
CA ALA A 132 0.61 -10.07 16.60
C ALA A 132 0.56 -9.81 15.09
N THR A 133 1.62 -9.26 14.51
CA THR A 133 1.76 -9.03 13.06
C THR A 133 1.96 -10.34 12.31
N GLU A 134 2.79 -11.25 12.84
CA GLU A 134 3.01 -12.60 12.27
C GLU A 134 1.69 -13.38 12.15
N ARG A 135 0.91 -13.46 13.23
CA ARG A 135 -0.43 -14.06 13.19
C ARG A 135 -1.35 -13.36 12.18
N GLY A 136 -1.30 -12.03 12.14
CA GLY A 136 -2.12 -11.25 11.22
C GLY A 136 -1.83 -11.55 9.75
N VAL A 137 -0.56 -11.70 9.37
CA VAL A 137 -0.21 -12.03 7.97
C VAL A 137 -0.57 -13.48 7.61
N GLU A 138 -0.46 -14.42 8.55
CA GLU A 138 -0.94 -15.80 8.37
C GLU A 138 -2.46 -15.86 8.20
N ASP A 139 -3.19 -15.06 8.97
CA ASP A 139 -4.65 -14.95 8.89
C ASP A 139 -5.14 -14.30 7.60
N ILE A 140 -4.32 -13.45 6.95
CA ILE A 140 -4.65 -12.88 5.64
C ILE A 140 -4.59 -13.96 4.57
N ASP A 141 -3.44 -14.63 4.45
CA ASP A 141 -3.21 -15.70 3.48
C ASP A 141 -2.01 -16.58 3.89
N PRO A 142 -2.10 -17.92 3.72
CA PRO A 142 -1.00 -18.81 4.08
C PRO A 142 0.21 -18.71 3.15
N GLU A 143 0.02 -18.27 1.91
CA GLU A 143 1.09 -18.22 0.90
C GLU A 143 1.52 -16.77 0.66
N PHE A 144 0.58 -15.92 0.27
CA PHE A 144 0.86 -14.54 -0.07
C PHE A 144 0.96 -13.65 1.17
N THR A 145 1.74 -12.58 1.06
CA THR A 145 1.80 -11.55 2.10
C THR A 145 1.77 -10.19 1.43
N PRO A 146 0.74 -9.36 1.68
CA PRO A 146 0.65 -8.04 1.07
C PRO A 146 1.77 -7.13 1.61
N PRO A 147 2.12 -6.04 0.91
CA PRO A 147 3.06 -5.03 1.41
C PRO A 147 2.71 -4.51 2.80
N ALA A 148 3.72 -4.00 3.52
CA ALA A 148 3.60 -3.57 4.90
C ALA A 148 2.47 -2.55 5.15
N GLU A 149 2.25 -1.61 4.22
CA GLU A 149 1.17 -0.62 4.30
C GLU A 149 -0.22 -1.26 4.24
N LEU A 150 -0.37 -2.34 3.48
CA LEU A 150 -1.64 -3.08 3.38
C LEU A 150 -1.83 -4.04 4.54
N VAL A 151 -0.75 -4.62 5.09
CA VAL A 151 -0.79 -5.33 6.38
C VAL A 151 -1.26 -4.37 7.48
N PHE A 152 -0.66 -3.18 7.58
CA PHE A 152 -1.09 -2.11 8.48
C PHE A 152 -2.58 -1.83 8.32
N LEU A 153 -3.02 -1.56 7.09
CA LEU A 153 -4.40 -1.16 6.80
C LEU A 153 -5.39 -2.26 7.17
N SER A 154 -5.08 -3.52 6.86
CA SER A 154 -5.93 -4.67 7.16
C SER A 154 -6.21 -4.87 8.65
N ARG A 155 -5.28 -4.44 9.52
CA ARG A 155 -5.46 -4.47 10.99
C ARG A 155 -6.40 -3.38 11.49
N MET A 156 -6.52 -2.29 10.74
CA MET A 156 -7.29 -1.10 11.11
C MET A 156 -8.67 -1.06 10.45
N ASP A 157 -8.81 -1.71 9.29
CA ASP A 157 -10.01 -1.71 8.46
C ASP A 157 -10.43 -3.15 8.06
N PRO A 158 -11.54 -3.67 8.63
CA PRO A 158 -12.06 -4.99 8.29
C PRO A 158 -12.40 -5.17 6.79
N GLU A 159 -12.79 -4.10 6.09
CA GLU A 159 -13.10 -4.20 4.65
C GLU A 159 -11.81 -4.39 3.84
N ALA A 160 -10.70 -3.75 4.23
CA ALA A 160 -9.41 -3.97 3.59
C ALA A 160 -8.93 -5.43 3.78
N LEU A 161 -9.09 -5.98 4.99
CA LEU A 161 -8.79 -7.39 5.25
C LEU A 161 -9.62 -8.33 4.38
N LYS A 162 -10.92 -8.06 4.25
CA LYS A 162 -11.83 -8.82 3.40
C LYS A 162 -11.39 -8.76 1.93
N LEU A 163 -11.08 -7.58 1.41
CA LEU A 163 -10.62 -7.39 0.04
C LEU A 163 -9.33 -8.16 -0.26
N LEU A 164 -8.35 -8.15 0.65
CA LEU A 164 -7.11 -8.92 0.52
C LEU A 164 -7.37 -10.42 0.43
N ARG A 165 -8.19 -10.95 1.35
CA ARG A 165 -8.58 -12.37 1.36
C ARG A 165 -9.29 -12.78 0.08
N GLU A 166 -10.25 -11.97 -0.37
CA GLU A 166 -10.96 -12.20 -1.64
C GLU A 166 -10.00 -12.17 -2.82
N TYR A 167 -9.10 -11.20 -2.89
CA TYR A 167 -8.12 -11.08 -3.96
C TYR A 167 -7.20 -12.30 -4.08
N TYR A 168 -6.63 -12.77 -2.97
CA TYR A 168 -5.77 -13.96 -2.99
C TYR A 168 -6.55 -15.26 -3.26
N ALA A 169 -7.77 -15.38 -2.76
CA ALA A 169 -8.64 -16.51 -3.09
C ALA A 169 -8.96 -16.56 -4.59
N ARG A 170 -9.37 -15.41 -5.18
CA ARG A 170 -9.65 -15.30 -6.62
C ARG A 170 -8.43 -15.56 -7.49
N THR A 171 -7.26 -15.13 -7.03
CA THR A 171 -6.01 -15.41 -7.73
C THR A 171 -5.82 -16.92 -7.93
N ARG A 172 -6.02 -17.73 -6.89
CA ARG A 172 -5.88 -19.19 -6.96
C ARG A 172 -6.94 -19.89 -7.81
N GLU A 173 -8.08 -19.25 -8.04
CA GLU A 173 -9.11 -19.78 -8.96
C GLU A 173 -8.68 -19.61 -10.42
N VAL A 174 -7.97 -18.53 -10.74
CA VAL A 174 -7.57 -18.17 -12.10
C VAL A 174 -6.23 -18.79 -12.49
N TRP A 175 -5.33 -19.00 -11.53
CA TRP A 175 -3.90 -19.25 -11.74
C TRP A 175 -3.33 -20.39 -10.93
#